data_AF-A0A8J4R5F4-F1
#
_entry.id   AF-A0A8J4R5F4-F1
#
_cell.length_a   1.000
_cell.length_b   1.000
_cell.length_c   1.000
_cell.angle_alpha   90.00
_cell.angle_beta   90.00
_cell.angle_gamma   90.00
#
_symmetry.space_group_name_H-M   'P 1'
#
loop_
_entity.id
_entity.type
_entity.pdbx_description
1 polymer ?
#
loop_
_entity_poly.entity_id
_entity_poly.type
_entity_poly.pdbx_seq_one_letter_code
_entity_poly.pdbx_strand_id
1 'polypeptide(L)'
;LKAGYKATTTGKFTEALRLFISILHTIPLIVVESRREVDEVKELIIIVKEYVLGLQIELKRREVKDDPVRQQELAAYFTHCNLQMPHLRLALQNAMTVCFKAKNLATAANFARRLLETNPTLESQARTARQVLQAAERNMTDSAQLNYDFRNPFVTCGATYVPIYRGQKDVSCPYCSSRFVPSQEGQLCTVCDLAVVGADASGLLCSPSQIR
;
A
#
# COMPACT_ATOMS: atom_id res chain seq x y z
N LEU A 1 -6.50 16.04 0.01
CA LEU A 1 -5.66 15.16 -0.82
C LEU A 1 -4.23 15.67 -1.01
N LYS A 2 -3.99 16.82 -1.67
CA LYS A 2 -2.62 17.34 -1.95
C LYS A 2 -1.75 17.50 -0.68
N ALA A 3 -2.34 17.91 0.44
CA ALA A 3 -1.64 17.98 1.72
C ALA A 3 -1.13 16.61 2.20
N GLY A 4 -1.93 15.55 2.05
CA GLY A 4 -1.53 14.18 2.35
C GLY A 4 -0.35 13.74 1.49
N TYR A 5 -0.36 14.03 0.18
CA TYR A 5 0.78 13.77 -0.71
C TYR A 5 2.05 14.50 -0.28
N LYS A 6 1.95 15.78 0.07
CA LYS A 6 3.09 16.56 0.56
C LYS A 6 3.65 15.97 1.87
N ALA A 7 2.78 15.57 2.80
CA ALA A 7 3.19 14.93 4.05
C ALA A 7 3.88 13.57 3.79
N THR A 8 3.38 12.75 2.86
CA THR A 8 4.04 11.51 2.42
C THR A 8 5.42 11.77 1.83
N THR A 9 5.55 12.74 0.91
CA THR A 9 6.84 13.10 0.29
C THR A 9 7.87 13.56 1.33
N THR A 10 7.42 14.30 2.35
CA THR A 10 8.29 14.82 3.43
C THR A 10 8.50 13.84 4.58
N GLY A 11 7.99 12.61 4.48
CA GLY A 11 8.19 11.56 5.49
C GLY A 11 7.36 11.71 6.77
N LYS A 12 6.40 12.64 6.80
CA LYS A 12 5.50 12.87 7.94
C LYS A 12 4.32 11.89 7.92
N PHE A 13 4.61 10.59 8.04
CA PHE A 13 3.62 9.54 7.79
C PHE A 13 2.43 9.54 8.74
N THR A 14 2.61 9.86 10.02
CA THR A 14 1.49 9.97 10.97
C THR A 14 0.55 11.14 10.62
N GLU A 15 1.11 12.26 10.16
CA GLU A 15 0.32 13.41 9.68
C GLU A 15 -0.42 13.06 8.38
N ALA A 16 0.29 12.45 7.43
CA ALA A 16 -0.29 11.99 6.17
C ALA A 16 -1.45 11.02 6.41
N LEU A 17 -1.27 10.04 7.30
CA LEU A 17 -2.28 9.05 7.67
C LEU A 17 -3.55 9.72 8.19
N ARG A 18 -3.43 10.67 9.13
CA ARG A 18 -4.57 11.43 9.64
C ARG A 18 -5.30 12.19 8.53
N LEU A 19 -4.56 12.81 7.60
CA LEU A 19 -5.14 13.55 6.47
C LEU A 19 -5.86 12.63 5.47
N PHE A 20 -5.39 11.40 5.27
CA PHE A 20 -6.05 10.45 4.39
C PHE A 20 -7.28 9.83 5.04
N ILE A 21 -7.19 9.43 6.32
CA ILE A 21 -8.33 8.93 7.09
C ILE A 21 -9.43 9.99 7.19
N SER A 22 -9.09 11.27 7.41
CA SER A 22 -10.10 12.33 7.47
C SER A 22 -10.87 12.50 6.15
N ILE A 23 -10.22 12.25 5.00
CA ILE A 23 -10.90 12.23 3.70
C ILE A 23 -11.91 11.08 3.65
N LEU A 24 -11.50 9.86 4.04
CA LEU A 24 -12.42 8.72 4.12
C LEU A 24 -13.58 9.00 5.08
N HIS A 25 -13.37 9.74 6.16
CA HIS A 25 -14.43 10.07 7.13
C HIS A 25 -15.36 11.18 6.64
N THR A 26 -14.89 12.05 5.76
CA THR A 26 -15.68 13.16 5.22
C THR A 26 -16.58 12.71 4.07
N ILE A 27 -16.12 11.77 3.24
CA ILE A 27 -16.85 11.34 2.03
C ILE A 27 -18.30 10.91 2.30
N PRO A 28 -18.67 10.18 3.36
CA PRO A 28 -20.05 9.81 3.61
C PRO A 28 -20.98 11.00 3.91
N LEU A 29 -20.42 12.18 4.17
CA LEU A 29 -21.14 13.40 4.53
C LEU A 29 -21.32 14.37 3.37
N ILE A 30 -20.75 14.07 2.20
CA ILE A 30 -20.84 14.96 1.03
C ILE A 30 -22.12 14.68 0.24
N VAL A 31 -22.58 15.70 -0.47
CA VAL A 31 -23.64 15.58 -1.47
C VAL A 31 -23.07 16.02 -2.81
N VAL A 32 -23.23 15.19 -3.83
CA VAL A 32 -22.83 15.49 -5.22
C VAL A 32 -24.05 15.45 -6.15
N GLU A 33 -23.99 16.17 -7.25
CA GLU A 33 -25.14 16.42 -8.12
C GLU A 33 -25.32 15.34 -9.18
N SER A 34 -24.20 14.79 -9.68
CA SER A 34 -24.22 13.89 -10.83
C SER A 34 -23.64 12.50 -10.53
N ARG A 35 -24.03 11.51 -11.34
CA ARG A 35 -23.44 10.16 -11.28
C ARG A 35 -21.94 10.17 -11.58
N ARG A 36 -21.48 11.09 -12.42
CA ARG A 36 -20.06 11.25 -12.71
C ARG A 36 -19.27 11.64 -11.46
N GLU A 37 -19.77 12.60 -10.69
CA GLU A 37 -19.13 12.99 -9.42
C GLU A 37 -19.16 11.85 -8.39
N VAL A 38 -20.21 11.03 -8.38
CA VAL A 38 -20.25 9.80 -7.56
C VAL A 38 -19.09 8.87 -7.92
N ASP A 39 -18.80 8.68 -9.21
CA ASP A 39 -17.69 7.84 -9.64
C ASP A 39 -16.33 8.45 -9.27
N GLU A 40 -16.17 9.77 -9.40
CA GLU A 40 -14.96 10.49 -8.96
C GLU A 40 -14.73 10.35 -7.44
N VAL A 41 -15.80 10.38 -6.64
CA VAL A 41 -15.74 10.15 -5.18
C VAL A 41 -15.37 8.71 -4.86
N LYS A 42 -15.92 7.73 -5.57
CA LYS A 42 -15.54 6.32 -5.41
C LYS A 42 -14.08 6.09 -5.77
N GLU A 43 -13.60 6.69 -6.86
CA GLU A 43 -12.19 6.66 -7.22
C GLU A 43 -11.32 7.28 -6.12
N LEU A 44 -11.75 8.40 -5.53
CA LEU A 44 -11.06 9.02 -4.40
C LEU A 44 -10.95 8.06 -3.20
N ILE A 45 -12.00 7.30 -2.86
CA ILE A 45 -11.93 6.27 -1.81
C ILE A 45 -10.83 5.25 -2.14
N ILE A 46 -10.78 4.76 -3.39
CA ILE A 46 -9.78 3.78 -3.82
C ILE A 46 -8.37 4.36 -3.75
N ILE A 47 -8.16 5.60 -4.17
CA ILE A 47 -6.84 6.25 -4.04
C ILE A 47 -6.47 6.35 -2.55
N VAL A 48 -7.36 6.90 -1.73
CA VAL A 48 -7.05 7.22 -0.33
C VAL A 48 -6.81 5.95 0.50
N LYS A 49 -7.57 4.87 0.29
CA LYS A 49 -7.35 3.61 1.03
C LYS A 49 -5.95 3.04 0.80
N GLU A 50 -5.41 3.16 -0.42
CA GLU A 50 -4.10 2.62 -0.79
C GLU A 50 -2.99 3.38 -0.06
N TYR A 51 -3.16 4.69 0.10
CA TYR A 51 -2.27 5.51 0.92
C TYR A 51 -2.36 5.16 2.40
N VAL A 52 -3.58 5.02 2.95
CA VAL A 52 -3.76 4.63 4.36
C VAL A 52 -3.08 3.30 4.63
N LEU A 53 -3.39 2.27 3.84
CA LEU A 53 -2.82 0.93 4.00
C LEU A 53 -1.29 0.95 3.87
N GLY A 54 -0.75 1.58 2.83
CA GLY A 54 0.69 1.67 2.63
C GLY A 54 1.42 2.40 3.76
N LEU A 55 0.85 3.51 4.25
CA LEU A 55 1.43 4.25 5.37
C LEU A 55 1.35 3.46 6.69
N GLN A 56 0.27 2.74 6.93
CA GLN A 56 0.15 1.85 8.11
C GLN A 56 1.19 0.72 8.06
N ILE A 57 1.40 0.10 6.90
CA ILE A 57 2.43 -0.92 6.70
C ILE A 57 3.82 -0.36 7.01
N GLU A 58 4.16 0.82 6.48
CA GLU A 58 5.46 1.45 6.70
C GLU A 58 5.66 1.88 8.17
N LEU A 59 4.62 2.39 8.83
CA LEU A 59 4.67 2.67 10.26
C LEU A 59 4.89 1.38 11.05
N LYS A 60 4.15 0.30 10.72
CA LYS A 60 4.31 -0.99 11.40
C LYS A 60 5.71 -1.55 11.22
N ARG A 61 6.29 -1.42 10.02
CA ARG A 61 7.66 -1.84 9.73
C ARG A 61 8.70 -1.12 10.61
N ARG A 62 8.47 0.16 10.91
CA ARG A 62 9.35 0.96 11.80
C ARG A 62 9.25 0.55 13.27
N GLU A 63 8.11 0.00 13.69
CA GLU A 63 7.90 -0.54 15.04
C GLU A 63 8.55 -1.91 15.24
N VAL A 64 8.51 -2.77 14.23
CA VAL A 64 9.14 -4.09 14.26
C VAL A 64 10.65 -3.90 14.25
N LYS A 65 11.35 -4.26 15.33
CA LYS A 65 12.82 -4.13 15.43
C LYS A 65 13.57 -5.47 15.41
N ASP A 66 12.96 -6.50 16.00
CA ASP A 66 13.63 -7.78 16.27
C ASP A 66 13.30 -8.87 15.23
N ASP A 67 12.62 -8.50 14.15
CA ASP A 67 12.26 -9.41 13.06
C ASP A 67 12.65 -8.81 11.70
N PRO A 68 13.90 -9.04 11.24
CA PRO A 68 14.38 -8.51 9.97
C PRO A 68 13.69 -9.15 8.75
N VAL A 69 13.13 -10.36 8.89
CA VAL A 69 12.35 -11.01 7.81
C VAL A 69 11.05 -10.25 7.65
N ARG A 70 10.33 -10.01 8.75
CA ARG A 70 9.07 -9.26 8.72
C ARG A 70 9.25 -7.82 8.25
N GLN A 71 10.36 -7.17 8.60
CA GLN A 71 10.68 -5.85 8.08
C GLN A 71 10.79 -5.82 6.54
N GLN A 72 11.43 -6.85 5.95
CA GLN A 72 11.56 -6.98 4.50
C GLN A 72 10.22 -7.27 3.83
N GLU A 73 9.43 -8.17 4.41
CA GLU A 73 8.08 -8.48 3.92
C GLU A 73 7.18 -7.24 3.89
N LEU A 74 7.11 -6.49 4.99
CA LEU A 74 6.30 -5.27 5.05
C LEU A 74 6.78 -4.22 4.04
N ALA A 75 8.10 -4.06 3.87
CA ALA A 75 8.65 -3.18 2.85
C ALA A 75 8.25 -3.65 1.44
N ALA A 76 8.30 -4.95 1.18
CA ALA A 76 7.92 -5.56 -0.08
C ALA A 76 6.43 -5.33 -0.39
N TYR A 77 5.54 -5.57 0.57
CA TYR A 77 4.09 -5.37 0.38
C TYR A 77 3.74 -3.91 0.09
N PHE A 78 4.43 -2.96 0.75
CA PHE A 78 4.22 -1.54 0.49
C PHE A 78 4.53 -1.14 -0.97
N THR A 79 5.43 -1.87 -1.65
CA THR A 79 5.72 -1.64 -3.09
C THR A 79 4.58 -2.01 -4.04
N HIS A 80 3.54 -2.68 -3.55
CA HIS A 80 2.36 -3.09 -4.32
C HIS A 80 1.12 -2.25 -3.99
N CYS A 81 1.21 -1.30 -3.07
CA CYS A 81 0.16 -0.29 -2.89
C CYS A 81 0.08 0.60 -4.13
N ASN A 82 -1.13 0.89 -4.60
CA ASN A 82 -1.33 1.70 -5.81
C ASN A 82 -1.17 3.20 -5.51
N LEU A 83 0.08 3.65 -5.42
CA LEU A 83 0.45 5.02 -5.10
C LEU A 83 0.80 5.84 -6.34
N GLN A 84 0.83 7.16 -6.20
CA GLN A 84 1.40 8.02 -7.25
C GLN A 84 2.89 7.71 -7.45
N MET A 85 3.34 7.84 -8.70
CA MET A 85 4.70 7.46 -9.12
C MET A 85 5.83 7.98 -8.20
N PRO A 86 5.82 9.24 -7.71
CA PRO A 86 6.87 9.70 -6.79
C PRO A 86 6.93 8.90 -5.48
N HIS A 87 5.79 8.51 -4.93
CA HIS A 87 5.71 7.74 -3.69
C HIS A 87 6.00 6.25 -3.91
N LEU A 88 5.59 5.69 -5.06
CA LEU A 88 5.98 4.34 -5.46
C LEU A 88 7.51 4.19 -5.57
N ARG A 89 8.19 5.18 -6.16
CA ARG A 89 9.66 5.22 -6.22
C ARG A 89 10.30 5.21 -4.83
N LEU A 90 9.75 5.98 -3.88
CA LEU A 90 10.22 5.98 -2.49
C LEU A 90 10.02 4.62 -1.81
N ALA A 91 8.87 3.97 -2.03
CA ALA A 91 8.59 2.63 -1.51
C ALA A 91 9.56 1.58 -2.09
N LEU A 92 9.79 1.58 -3.40
CA LEU A 92 10.74 0.70 -4.08
C LEU A 92 12.18 0.91 -3.59
N GLN A 93 12.60 2.18 -3.44
CA GLN A 93 13.93 2.51 -2.93
C GLN A 93 14.12 2.00 -1.49
N ASN A 94 13.11 2.17 -0.63
CA ASN A 94 13.13 1.67 0.74
C ASN A 94 13.21 0.13 0.77
N ALA A 95 12.33 -0.57 0.04
CA ALA A 95 12.32 -2.03 -0.02
C ALA A 95 13.64 -2.61 -0.56
N MET A 96 14.19 -2.00 -1.61
CA MET A 96 15.51 -2.33 -2.14
C MET A 96 16.60 -2.20 -1.07
N THR A 97 16.61 -1.09 -0.33
CA THR A 97 17.64 -0.83 0.71
C THR A 97 17.53 -1.81 1.87
N VAL A 98 16.32 -2.10 2.34
CA VAL A 98 16.08 -3.03 3.45
C VAL A 98 16.49 -4.46 3.05
N CYS A 99 16.08 -4.94 1.87
CA CYS A 99 16.44 -6.28 1.39
C CYS A 99 17.95 -6.42 1.12
N PHE A 100 18.56 -5.38 0.54
CA PHE A 100 20.00 -5.39 0.26
C PHE A 100 20.84 -5.49 1.54
N LYS A 101 20.49 -4.70 2.58
CA LYS A 101 21.16 -4.77 3.89
C LYS A 101 21.02 -6.14 4.56
N ALA A 102 19.87 -6.79 4.36
CA ALA A 102 19.61 -8.12 4.88
C ALA A 102 20.21 -9.25 4.02
N LYS A 103 20.98 -8.94 2.96
CA LYS A 103 21.57 -9.91 2.03
C LYS A 103 20.54 -10.74 1.24
N ASN A 104 19.32 -10.21 1.08
CA ASN A 104 18.34 -10.74 0.13
C ASN A 104 18.53 -10.06 -1.23
N LEU A 105 19.57 -10.47 -1.94
CA LEU A 105 20.06 -9.80 -3.15
C LEU A 105 19.16 -10.05 -4.37
N ALA A 106 18.57 -11.23 -4.52
CA ALA A 106 17.68 -11.53 -5.62
C ALA A 106 16.39 -10.71 -5.51
N THR A 107 15.84 -10.63 -4.30
CA THR A 107 14.68 -9.78 -3.99
C THR A 107 15.01 -8.29 -4.14
N ALA A 108 16.15 -7.82 -3.61
CA ALA A 108 16.58 -6.43 -3.76
C ALA A 108 16.78 -6.04 -5.23
N ALA A 109 17.34 -6.93 -6.05
CA ALA A 109 17.52 -6.72 -7.49
C ALA A 109 16.18 -6.59 -8.23
N ASN A 110 15.15 -7.31 -7.81
CA ASN A 110 13.80 -7.14 -8.37
C ASN A 110 13.28 -5.71 -8.15
N PHE A 111 13.40 -5.19 -6.92
CA PHE A 111 13.00 -3.80 -6.63
C PHE A 111 13.85 -2.78 -7.36
N ALA A 112 15.15 -3.02 -7.50
CA ALA A 112 16.05 -2.15 -8.27
C ALA A 112 15.64 -2.06 -9.76
N ARG A 113 15.30 -3.20 -10.41
CA ARG A 113 14.77 -3.20 -11.78
C ARG A 113 13.46 -2.44 -11.90
N ARG A 114 12.48 -2.76 -11.03
CA ARG A 114 11.19 -2.05 -10.99
C ARG A 114 11.37 -0.55 -10.79
N LEU A 115 12.30 -0.13 -9.94
CA LEU A 115 12.61 1.28 -9.72
C LEU A 115 13.16 1.94 -10.99
N LEU A 116 14.10 1.29 -11.69
CA LEU A 116 14.66 1.81 -12.94
C LEU A 116 13.63 1.89 -14.07
N GLU A 117 12.70 0.93 -14.16
CA GLU A 117 11.58 0.94 -15.11
C GLU A 117 10.66 2.16 -14.93
N THR A 118 10.60 2.72 -13.73
CA THR A 118 9.84 3.97 -13.50
C THR A 118 10.51 5.21 -14.09
N ASN A 119 11.72 5.14 -14.65
CA ASN A 119 12.54 6.29 -15.07
C ASN A 119 12.68 7.35 -13.94
N PRO A 120 13.38 7.01 -12.84
CA PRO A 120 13.49 7.90 -11.69
C PRO A 120 14.19 9.21 -12.07
N THR A 121 13.63 10.34 -11.65
CA THR A 121 14.13 11.68 -11.98
C THR A 121 15.40 12.06 -11.21
N LEU A 122 15.63 11.42 -10.05
CA LEU A 122 16.80 11.64 -9.22
C LEU A 122 17.89 10.64 -9.60
N GLU A 123 18.98 11.12 -10.21
CA GLU A 123 20.10 10.27 -10.64
C GLU A 123 20.73 9.48 -9.49
N SER A 124 20.68 10.00 -8.26
CA SER A 124 21.13 9.27 -7.07
C SER A 124 20.36 7.97 -6.85
N GLN A 125 19.03 7.96 -7.07
CA GLN A 125 18.20 6.77 -6.97
C GLN A 125 18.57 5.74 -8.06
N ALA A 126 18.73 6.22 -9.30
CA ALA A 126 19.12 5.39 -10.43
C ALA A 126 20.49 4.74 -10.20
N ARG A 127 21.47 5.52 -9.73
CA ARG A 127 22.82 5.05 -9.41
C ARG A 127 22.82 3.98 -8.33
N THR A 128 22.10 4.18 -7.23
CA THR A 128 21.99 3.16 -6.16
C THR A 128 21.32 1.89 -6.68
N ALA A 129 20.27 2.00 -7.49
CA ALA A 129 19.61 0.83 -8.08
C ALA A 129 20.57 0.03 -8.99
N ARG A 130 21.33 0.70 -9.87
CA ARG A 130 22.35 0.05 -10.71
C ARG A 130 23.43 -0.64 -9.88
N GLN A 131 23.87 -0.04 -8.78
CA GLN A 131 24.84 -0.66 -7.87
C GLN A 131 24.31 -1.95 -7.22
N VAL A 132 23.04 -1.95 -6.80
CA VAL A 132 22.39 -3.15 -6.25
C VAL A 132 22.31 -4.26 -7.31
N LEU A 133 21.97 -3.92 -8.56
CA LEU A 133 21.95 -4.88 -9.66
C LEU A 133 23.34 -5.49 -9.92
N GLN A 134 24.37 -4.66 -10.00
CA GLN A 134 25.75 -5.13 -10.20
C GLN A 134 26.22 -6.03 -9.04
N ALA A 135 25.83 -5.73 -7.81
CA ALA A 135 26.12 -6.60 -6.66
C ALA A 135 25.38 -7.94 -6.75
N ALA A 136 24.12 -7.93 -7.18
CA ALA A 136 23.30 -9.13 -7.35
C ALA A 136 23.76 -10.01 -8.52
N GLU A 137 24.34 -9.44 -9.58
CA GLU A 137 24.95 -10.21 -10.69
C GLU A 137 26.08 -11.13 -10.22
N ARG A 138 26.80 -10.74 -9.18
CA ARG A 138 27.90 -11.55 -8.61
C ARG A 138 27.40 -12.69 -7.73
N ASN A 139 26.24 -12.51 -7.09
CA ASN A 139 25.63 -13.51 -6.20
C ASN A 139 24.12 -13.26 -6.08
N MET A 140 23.32 -13.87 -6.96
CA MET A 140 21.87 -13.67 -7.00
C MET A 140 21.14 -14.65 -6.07
N THR A 141 21.45 -14.59 -4.77
CA THR A 141 20.83 -15.44 -3.75
C THR A 141 20.15 -14.60 -2.67
N ASP A 142 19.08 -15.15 -2.09
CA ASP A 142 18.44 -14.58 -0.92
C ASP A 142 18.85 -15.38 0.33
N SER A 143 19.25 -14.67 1.37
CA SER A 143 19.71 -15.27 2.63
C SER A 143 18.58 -15.81 3.50
N ALA A 144 17.37 -15.27 3.36
CA ALA A 144 16.18 -15.66 4.09
C ALA A 144 14.97 -15.75 3.16
N GLN A 145 14.15 -16.77 3.35
CA GLN A 145 12.87 -16.92 2.65
C GLN A 145 11.86 -15.91 3.21
N LEU A 146 11.25 -15.13 2.32
CA LEU A 146 10.18 -14.18 2.65
C LEU A 146 8.83 -14.78 2.26
N ASN A 147 7.77 -14.45 2.99
CA ASN A 147 6.39 -14.66 2.53
C ASN A 147 6.02 -13.60 1.47
N TYR A 148 6.74 -13.59 0.36
CA TYR A 148 6.58 -12.61 -0.71
C TYR A 148 6.91 -13.25 -2.05
N ASP A 149 5.97 -13.18 -2.98
CA ASP A 149 6.14 -13.64 -4.35
C ASP A 149 5.69 -12.52 -5.28
N PHE A 150 6.66 -11.88 -5.93
CA PHE A 150 6.39 -10.77 -6.83
C PHE A 150 5.74 -11.20 -8.15
N ARG A 151 5.74 -12.50 -8.48
CA ARG A 151 5.17 -13.04 -9.72
C ARG A 151 3.69 -13.39 -9.57
N ASN A 152 3.24 -13.62 -8.35
CA ASN A 152 1.86 -13.95 -8.04
C ASN A 152 1.12 -12.69 -7.55
N PRO A 153 0.14 -12.16 -8.31
CA PRO A 153 -0.62 -11.00 -7.88
C PRO A 153 -1.30 -11.22 -6.52
N PHE A 154 -1.17 -10.23 -5.64
CA PHE A 154 -1.78 -10.26 -4.31
C PHE A 154 -2.31 -8.89 -3.92
N VAL A 155 -3.18 -8.87 -2.92
CA VAL A 155 -3.56 -7.69 -2.16
C VAL A 155 -3.08 -7.86 -0.72
N THR A 156 -2.77 -6.76 -0.03
CA THR A 156 -2.30 -6.86 1.36
C THR A 156 -3.48 -6.77 2.31
N CYS A 157 -3.55 -7.66 3.30
CA CYS A 157 -4.58 -7.61 4.33
C CYS A 157 -4.49 -6.30 5.12
N GLY A 158 -5.63 -5.59 5.24
CA GLY A 158 -5.70 -4.29 5.91
C GLY A 158 -5.39 -4.28 7.42
N ALA A 159 -5.36 -5.45 8.08
CA ALA A 159 -5.13 -5.57 9.53
C ALA A 159 -3.84 -6.32 9.86
N THR A 160 -3.63 -7.50 9.28
CA THR A 160 -2.47 -8.36 9.59
C THR A 160 -1.26 -8.08 8.74
N TYR A 161 -1.42 -7.31 7.65
CA TYR A 161 -0.39 -7.01 6.65
C TYR A 161 0.26 -8.27 6.06
N VAL A 162 -0.52 -9.33 5.86
CA VAL A 162 -0.09 -10.52 5.11
C VAL A 162 -0.60 -10.42 3.67
N PRO A 163 0.10 -11.01 2.69
CA PRO A 163 -0.37 -11.03 1.31
C PRO A 163 -1.53 -12.01 1.19
N ILE A 164 -2.55 -11.61 0.46
CA ILE A 164 -3.68 -12.43 0.06
C ILE A 164 -3.56 -12.63 -1.45
N TYR A 165 -3.05 -13.79 -1.84
CA TYR A 165 -2.75 -14.11 -3.23
C TYR A 165 -4.02 -14.41 -4.01
N ARG A 166 -3.96 -14.19 -5.32
CA ARG A 166 -5.07 -14.48 -6.23
C ARG A 166 -5.57 -15.93 -6.05
N GLY A 167 -6.88 -16.07 -5.83
CA GLY A 167 -7.54 -17.37 -5.61
C GLY A 167 -7.69 -17.77 -4.14
N GLN A 168 -7.03 -17.07 -3.21
CA GLN A 168 -7.30 -17.22 -1.78
C GLN A 168 -8.62 -16.54 -1.40
N LYS A 169 -9.25 -17.04 -0.34
CA LYS A 169 -10.46 -16.43 0.22
C LYS A 169 -10.11 -15.14 0.94
N ASP A 170 -10.91 -14.12 0.73
CA ASP A 170 -10.79 -12.83 1.39
C ASP A 170 -12.13 -12.11 1.51
N VAL A 171 -12.18 -11.18 2.44
CA VAL A 171 -13.38 -10.42 2.81
C VAL A 171 -13.09 -8.93 2.60
N SER A 172 -14.03 -8.19 2.02
CA SER A 172 -13.88 -6.73 1.84
C SER A 172 -14.58 -5.93 2.91
N CYS A 173 -14.00 -4.77 3.22
CA CYS A 173 -14.76 -3.67 3.81
C CYS A 173 -15.79 -3.16 2.78
N PRO A 174 -17.08 -3.04 3.15
CA PRO A 174 -18.12 -2.58 2.21
C PRO A 174 -18.02 -1.09 1.87
N TYR A 175 -17.26 -0.32 2.66
CA TYR A 175 -17.08 1.11 2.45
C TYR A 175 -15.83 1.41 1.60
N CYS A 176 -14.64 1.09 2.12
CA CYS A 176 -13.39 1.44 1.44
C CYS A 176 -12.88 0.35 0.50
N SER A 177 -13.51 -0.83 0.44
CA SER A 177 -13.08 -1.96 -0.41
C SER A 177 -11.66 -2.47 -0.11
N SER A 178 -11.12 -2.21 1.08
CA SER A 178 -9.89 -2.87 1.56
C SER A 178 -10.16 -4.34 1.80
N ARG A 179 -9.16 -5.19 1.53
CA ARG A 179 -9.28 -6.65 1.60
C ARG A 179 -8.65 -7.18 2.88
N PHE A 180 -9.25 -8.22 3.42
CA PHE A 180 -8.90 -8.81 4.70
C PHE A 180 -8.92 -10.34 4.61
N VAL A 181 -8.08 -10.99 5.40
CA VAL A 181 -8.19 -12.43 5.59
C VAL A 181 -9.51 -12.76 6.31
N PRO A 182 -10.12 -13.93 6.06
CA PRO A 182 -11.44 -14.26 6.63
C PRO A 182 -11.52 -14.20 8.16
N SER A 183 -10.40 -14.40 8.87
CA SER A 183 -10.36 -14.27 10.33
C SER A 183 -10.60 -12.86 10.87
N GLN A 184 -10.65 -11.85 9.99
CA GLN A 184 -10.96 -10.46 10.35
C GLN A 184 -12.41 -10.07 10.01
N GLU A 185 -13.22 -11.00 9.49
CA GLU A 185 -14.64 -10.75 9.24
C GLU A 185 -15.37 -10.39 10.55
N GLY A 186 -16.29 -9.42 10.48
CA GLY A 186 -17.00 -8.91 11.64
C GLY A 186 -16.22 -7.90 12.51
N GLN A 187 -14.92 -7.70 12.25
CA GLN A 187 -14.11 -6.67 12.93
C GLN A 187 -14.32 -5.29 12.31
N LEU A 188 -14.02 -4.23 13.07
CA LEU A 188 -13.93 -2.88 12.52
C LEU A 188 -12.78 -2.81 11.49
N CYS A 189 -13.05 -2.24 10.32
CA CYS A 189 -12.05 -2.08 9.29
C CYS A 189 -10.96 -1.10 9.73
N THR A 190 -9.76 -1.62 9.99
CA THR A 190 -8.57 -0.86 10.43
C THR A 190 -8.01 0.12 9.39
N VAL A 191 -8.54 0.11 8.16
CA VAL A 191 -8.13 1.06 7.11
C VAL A 191 -9.05 2.28 7.10
N CYS A 192 -10.37 2.08 7.13
CA CYS A 192 -11.30 3.21 7.10
C CYS A 192 -11.74 3.68 8.49
N ASP A 193 -11.57 2.86 9.53
CA ASP A 193 -12.05 3.11 10.90
C ASP A 193 -13.54 3.47 10.98
N LEU A 194 -14.36 2.94 10.07
CA LEU A 194 -15.80 3.23 9.98
C LEU A 194 -16.66 1.97 9.85
N ALA A 195 -16.40 1.15 8.82
CA ALA A 195 -17.26 0.04 8.47
C ALA A 195 -16.78 -1.29 9.07
N VAL A 196 -17.70 -2.21 9.28
CA VAL A 196 -17.41 -3.59 9.69
C VAL A 196 -17.02 -4.41 8.46
N VAL A 197 -15.92 -5.16 8.55
CA VAL A 197 -15.41 -6.01 7.47
C VAL A 197 -16.40 -7.13 7.17
N GLY A 198 -16.80 -7.28 5.91
CA GLY A 198 -17.75 -8.31 5.48
C GLY A 198 -19.22 -8.00 5.75
N ALA A 199 -19.53 -6.85 6.36
CA ALA A 199 -20.92 -6.45 6.58
C ALA A 199 -21.64 -6.22 5.25
N ASP A 200 -22.92 -6.59 5.22
CA ASP A 200 -23.82 -6.25 4.12
C ASP A 200 -24.16 -4.76 4.17
N ALA A 201 -24.05 -4.08 3.03
CA ALA A 201 -24.31 -2.65 2.93
C ALA A 201 -24.73 -2.27 1.51
N SER A 202 -25.56 -1.24 1.39
CA SER A 202 -25.99 -0.66 0.11
C SER A 202 -24.85 -0.02 -0.71
N GLY A 203 -23.67 0.16 -0.10
CA GLY A 203 -22.57 0.96 -0.63
C GLY A 203 -22.76 2.47 -0.41
N LEU A 204 -21.84 3.27 -0.94
CA LEU A 204 -21.86 4.74 -0.78
C LEU A 204 -23.07 5.35 -1.51
N LEU A 205 -23.88 6.11 -0.77
CA LEU A 205 -24.96 6.96 -1.28
C LEU A 205 -24.66 8.41 -0.92
N CYS A 206 -24.28 9.21 -1.92
CA CYS A 206 -23.93 10.63 -1.77
C CYS A 206 -24.60 11.53 -2.83
N SER A 207 -25.51 11.02 -3.64
CA SER A 207 -26.24 11.81 -4.64
C SER A 207 -27.69 11.36 -4.77
N PRO A 208 -28.66 12.30 -4.91
CA PRO A 208 -30.02 11.97 -5.30
C PRO A 208 -30.10 11.17 -6.60
N SER A 209 -29.14 11.34 -7.52
CA SER A 209 -29.07 10.61 -8.80
C SER A 209 -28.84 9.09 -8.67
N GLN A 210 -28.50 8.62 -7.47
CA GLN A 210 -28.34 7.21 -7.13
C GLN A 210 -29.66 6.57 -6.67
N ILE A 211 -30.61 7.39 -6.24
CA ILE A 211 -31.96 6.95 -5.85
C ILE A 211 -32.77 6.84 -7.14
N ARG A 212 -33.36 5.65 -7.38
CA ARG A 212 -34.24 5.40 -8.52
C ARG A 212 -35.66 5.83 -8.21
#